data_AF-A0A4P5VJA1-F1
#
_entry.id   AF-A0A4P5VJA1-F1
#
_cell.length_a   1.000
_cell.length_b   1.000
_cell.length_c   1.000
_cell.angle_alpha   90.00
_cell.angle_beta   90.00
_cell.angle_gamma   90.00
#
_symmetry.space_group_name_H-M   'P 1'
#
loop_
_entity.id
_entity.type
_entity.pdbx_description
1 polymer ?
#
loop_
_entity_poly.entity_id
_entity_poly.type
_entity_poly.pdbx_seq_one_letter_code
_entity_poly.pdbx_strand_id
1 'polypeptide(L)'
;MGVLQIAIAGDLHDQWDHSDHAVLEDIRPDALLVVGDLSDGRTRIPGLLRQLRLPLACVLGNHDTGRDSSGGRLRHQLDLLGDLHCGWSLRTLTPPGLAVVGGRPATAGGGHHLSQAATAVFGPVDLEDSARRIERAALAADPALPLVLLAHCGPTGLGSEARDPCGRDWKRQPCDWGDHDLALALERIRARRPVPLVVFGHMHHTLRRQQGERITFLRDRRGTAYLNAACVPRHGEDEHGRPLRHFSWIHLGQEGVERASHRWYGLGGELLYEELLWCAAPRQVPPSLRAEVLDFSPQSSSSIPSPPVLERC
;
A
#
# COMPACT_ATOMS: atom_id res chain seq x y z
N MET A 1 2.41 21.29 -0.59
CA MET A 1 2.56 20.16 -1.55
C MET A 1 1.17 19.80 -2.06
N GLY A 2 1.03 19.43 -3.34
CA GLY A 2 -0.23 18.90 -3.86
C GLY A 2 -0.56 17.52 -3.28
N VAL A 3 -1.74 16.99 -3.58
CA VAL A 3 -2.13 15.62 -3.22
C VAL A 3 -1.31 14.65 -4.06
N LEU A 4 -0.58 13.75 -3.42
CA LEU A 4 0.21 12.71 -4.09
C LEU A 4 -0.69 11.54 -4.49
N GLN A 5 -0.56 11.09 -5.72
CA GLN A 5 -1.22 9.91 -6.26
C GLN A 5 -0.24 8.75 -6.25
N ILE A 6 -0.46 7.79 -5.35
CA ILE A 6 0.45 6.68 -5.11
C ILE A 6 -0.22 5.40 -5.60
N ALA A 7 0.38 4.75 -6.59
CA ALA A 7 0.03 3.40 -6.99
C ALA A 7 0.75 2.40 -6.07
N ILE A 8 0.07 1.32 -5.70
CA ILE A 8 0.64 0.25 -4.89
C ILE A 8 0.34 -1.10 -5.55
N ALA A 9 1.35 -1.96 -5.63
CA ALA A 9 1.22 -3.34 -6.08
C ALA A 9 1.78 -4.29 -5.00
N GLY A 10 0.96 -5.24 -4.54
CA GLY A 10 1.37 -6.23 -3.55
C GLY A 10 1.25 -7.64 -4.07
N ASP A 11 2.03 -8.54 -3.45
CA ASP A 11 1.94 -9.99 -3.65
C ASP A 11 1.89 -10.38 -5.14
N LEU A 12 2.93 -9.98 -5.88
CA LEU A 12 2.90 -10.03 -7.34
C LEU A 12 2.82 -11.47 -7.86
N HIS A 13 3.43 -12.46 -7.18
CA HIS A 13 3.37 -13.89 -7.52
C HIS A 13 3.52 -14.17 -9.04
N ASP A 14 4.62 -13.68 -9.63
CA ASP A 14 4.94 -13.72 -11.07
C ASP A 14 4.01 -12.89 -12.00
N GLN A 15 2.93 -12.30 -11.49
CA GLN A 15 1.99 -11.44 -12.23
C GLN A 15 2.49 -9.99 -12.29
N TRP A 16 3.62 -9.80 -12.98
CA TRP A 16 4.15 -8.49 -13.36
C TRP A 16 4.86 -8.60 -14.71
N ASP A 17 4.49 -7.75 -15.67
CA ASP A 17 5.11 -7.73 -16.99
C ASP A 17 5.11 -6.31 -17.61
N HIS A 18 5.49 -6.20 -18.88
CA HIS A 18 5.55 -4.90 -19.57
C HIS A 18 4.18 -4.24 -19.77
N SER A 19 3.08 -4.99 -19.67
CA SER A 19 1.74 -4.40 -19.71
C SER A 19 1.43 -3.62 -18.42
N ASP A 20 1.97 -4.03 -17.27
CA ASP A 20 1.92 -3.20 -16.05
C ASP A 20 2.69 -1.89 -16.24
N HIS A 21 3.81 -1.93 -16.95
CA HIS A 21 4.61 -0.73 -17.24
C HIS A 21 3.84 0.22 -18.15
N ALA A 22 3.24 -0.29 -19.22
CA ALA A 22 2.41 0.51 -20.13
C ALA A 22 1.24 1.18 -19.39
N VAL A 23 0.53 0.44 -18.54
CA VAL A 23 -0.54 1.00 -17.70
C VAL A 23 -0.01 2.10 -16.78
N LEU A 24 1.15 1.91 -16.15
CA LEU A 24 1.77 2.94 -15.29
C LEU A 24 2.20 4.19 -16.08
N GLU A 25 2.66 4.02 -17.32
CA GLU A 25 3.01 5.12 -18.23
C GLU A 25 1.79 5.94 -18.64
N ASP A 26 0.62 5.31 -18.78
CA ASP A 26 -0.63 5.98 -19.12
C ASP A 26 -1.26 6.69 -17.91
N ILE A 27 -1.38 5.99 -16.77
CA ILE A 27 -2.07 6.51 -15.57
C ILE A 27 -1.20 7.46 -14.74
N ARG A 28 0.12 7.45 -14.94
CA ARG A 28 1.12 8.39 -14.40
C ARG A 28 0.95 8.70 -12.90
N PRO A 29 1.10 7.70 -12.01
CA PRO A 29 1.14 7.99 -10.57
C PRO A 29 2.41 8.76 -10.22
N ASP A 30 2.38 9.52 -9.12
CA ASP A 30 3.54 10.24 -8.61
C ASP A 30 4.61 9.30 -8.04
N ALA A 31 4.19 8.14 -7.54
CA ALA A 31 5.06 7.09 -7.03
C ALA A 31 4.42 5.70 -7.12
N LEU A 32 5.27 4.66 -7.16
CA LEU A 32 4.89 3.25 -7.03
C LEU A 32 5.49 2.64 -5.76
N LEU A 33 4.65 1.96 -4.98
CA LEU A 33 5.09 1.16 -3.83
C LEU A 33 4.84 -0.32 -4.10
N VAL A 34 5.83 -1.17 -3.80
CA VAL A 34 5.74 -2.63 -4.02
C VAL A 34 5.94 -3.39 -2.71
N VAL A 35 4.98 -4.24 -2.32
CA VAL A 35 4.96 -4.95 -1.02
C VAL A 35 5.25 -6.45 -1.09
N GLY A 36 6.32 -6.82 -1.79
CA GLY A 36 6.94 -8.14 -1.69
C GLY A 36 6.18 -9.26 -2.40
N ASP A 37 6.65 -10.48 -2.15
CA ASP A 37 6.22 -11.71 -2.81
C ASP A 37 6.22 -11.55 -4.33
N LEU A 38 7.38 -11.15 -4.86
CA LEU A 38 7.55 -10.83 -6.26
C LEU A 38 7.36 -12.09 -7.11
N SER A 39 8.23 -13.08 -6.92
CA SER A 39 8.31 -14.25 -7.82
C SER A 39 9.10 -15.42 -7.24
N ASP A 40 8.86 -15.83 -5.98
CA ASP A 40 9.51 -17.02 -5.38
C ASP A 40 11.05 -17.06 -5.52
N GLY A 41 11.73 -15.91 -5.37
CA GLY A 41 13.19 -15.82 -5.52
C GLY A 41 13.71 -15.70 -6.95
N ARG A 42 12.84 -15.58 -7.96
CA ARG A 42 13.21 -15.39 -9.37
C ARG A 42 13.58 -13.93 -9.65
N THR A 43 14.38 -13.73 -10.69
CA THR A 43 15.03 -12.45 -10.99
C THR A 43 14.29 -11.56 -11.98
N ARG A 44 13.29 -12.13 -12.68
CA ARG A 44 12.55 -11.43 -13.74
C ARG A 44 11.89 -10.14 -13.23
N ILE A 45 11.14 -10.22 -12.14
CA ILE A 45 10.41 -9.06 -11.62
C ILE A 45 11.35 -8.00 -11.04
N PRO A 46 12.37 -8.32 -10.21
CA PRO A 46 13.40 -7.35 -9.84
C PRO A 46 14.00 -6.60 -11.05
N GLY A 47 14.32 -7.34 -12.12
CA GLY A 47 14.83 -6.76 -13.37
C GLY A 47 13.83 -5.85 -14.07
N LEU A 48 12.54 -6.19 -14.08
CA LEU A 48 11.48 -5.35 -14.65
C LEU A 48 11.24 -4.09 -13.81
N LEU A 49 11.17 -4.19 -12.48
CA LEU A 49 11.00 -3.03 -11.59
C LEU A 49 12.14 -2.02 -11.77
N ARG A 50 13.35 -2.49 -12.08
CA ARG A 50 14.52 -1.66 -12.35
C ARG A 50 14.43 -0.81 -13.63
N GLN A 51 13.60 -1.20 -14.58
CA GLN A 51 13.42 -0.51 -15.86
C GLN A 51 12.47 0.68 -15.76
N LEU A 52 11.62 0.70 -14.74
CA LEU A 52 10.67 1.77 -14.49
C LEU A 52 11.38 3.10 -14.20
N ARG A 53 10.88 4.17 -14.82
CA ARG A 53 11.41 5.53 -14.68
C ARG A 53 10.73 6.34 -13.56
N LEU A 54 9.56 5.89 -13.11
CA LEU A 54 8.83 6.56 -12.04
C LEU A 54 9.47 6.31 -10.67
N PRO A 55 9.26 7.21 -9.69
CA PRO A 55 9.74 7.03 -8.33
C PRO A 55 9.13 5.78 -7.70
N LEU A 56 9.97 4.85 -7.25
CA LEU A 56 9.54 3.53 -6.81
C LEU A 56 10.23 3.14 -5.50
N ALA A 57 9.50 2.55 -4.55
CA ALA A 57 10.07 1.85 -3.40
C ALA A 57 9.50 0.43 -3.28
N CYS A 58 10.34 -0.53 -2.89
CA CYS A 58 9.98 -1.94 -2.77
C CYS A 58 10.45 -2.49 -1.42
N VAL A 59 9.69 -3.45 -0.88
CA VAL A 59 10.15 -4.35 0.19
C VAL A 59 9.93 -5.79 -0.28
N LEU A 60 10.76 -6.73 0.19
CA LEU A 60 10.68 -8.15 -0.18
C LEU A 60 9.88 -8.94 0.87
N GLY A 61 9.09 -9.90 0.40
CA GLY A 61 8.24 -10.78 1.21
C GLY A 61 8.84 -12.15 1.49
N ASN A 62 8.10 -13.03 2.17
CA ASN A 62 8.64 -14.35 2.55
C ASN A 62 8.88 -15.26 1.34
N HIS A 63 8.06 -15.18 0.29
CA HIS A 63 8.26 -15.97 -0.92
C HIS A 63 9.52 -15.56 -1.67
N ASP A 64 9.98 -14.32 -1.52
CA ASP A 64 11.20 -13.81 -2.15
C ASP A 64 12.49 -14.50 -1.65
N THR A 65 12.41 -15.28 -0.56
CA THR A 65 13.50 -16.18 -0.16
C THR A 65 13.68 -17.37 -1.10
N GLY A 66 12.68 -17.68 -1.94
CA GLY A 66 12.71 -18.74 -2.93
C GLY A 66 12.93 -20.14 -2.37
N ARG A 67 12.58 -20.36 -1.10
CA ARG A 67 12.85 -21.59 -0.33
C ARG A 67 14.32 -22.00 -0.32
N ASP A 68 15.22 -21.03 -0.46
CA ASP A 68 16.67 -21.22 -0.42
C ASP A 68 17.21 -20.80 0.96
N SER A 69 17.46 -21.79 1.83
CA SER A 69 17.96 -21.54 3.19
C SER A 69 19.36 -20.93 3.22
N SER A 70 20.14 -21.03 2.15
CA SER A 70 21.45 -20.36 2.05
C SER A 70 21.33 -18.84 1.92
N GLY A 71 20.15 -18.34 1.51
CA GLY A 71 19.92 -16.92 1.27
C GLY A 71 20.47 -16.41 -0.07
N GLY A 72 21.06 -17.26 -0.91
CA GLY A 72 21.63 -16.87 -2.20
C GLY A 72 20.61 -16.22 -3.14
N ARG A 73 19.40 -16.79 -3.25
CA ARG A 73 18.31 -16.18 -4.04
C ARG A 73 17.88 -14.82 -3.51
N LEU A 74 17.70 -14.72 -2.19
CA LEU A 74 17.33 -13.46 -1.54
C LEU A 74 18.41 -12.38 -1.77
N ARG A 75 19.69 -12.72 -1.58
CA ARG A 75 20.81 -11.82 -1.87
C ARG A 75 20.77 -11.34 -3.31
N HIS A 76 20.59 -12.26 -4.26
CA HIS A 76 20.58 -11.92 -5.67
C HIS A 76 19.42 -10.98 -6.04
N GLN A 77 18.23 -11.17 -5.45
CA GLN A 77 17.12 -10.23 -5.64
C GLN A 77 17.43 -8.84 -5.06
N LEU A 78 18.05 -8.78 -3.88
CA LEU A 78 18.49 -7.51 -3.27
C LEU A 78 19.50 -6.79 -4.17
N ASP A 79 20.48 -7.51 -4.72
CA ASP A 79 21.50 -6.95 -5.61
C ASP A 79 20.88 -6.38 -6.90
N LEU A 80 19.87 -7.06 -7.46
CA LEU A 80 19.15 -6.59 -8.64
C LEU A 80 18.29 -5.35 -8.35
N LEU A 81 17.55 -5.34 -7.22
CA LEU A 81 16.73 -4.21 -6.83
C LEU A 81 17.58 -2.98 -6.49
N GLY A 82 18.77 -3.19 -5.91
CA GLY A 82 19.63 -2.15 -5.40
C GLY A 82 18.84 -1.22 -4.48
N ASP A 83 18.99 0.09 -4.71
CA ASP A 83 18.35 1.11 -3.87
C ASP A 83 16.82 1.12 -3.93
N LEU A 84 16.17 0.39 -4.87
CA LEU A 84 14.69 0.27 -4.86
C LEU A 84 14.20 -0.44 -3.60
N HIS A 85 14.98 -1.40 -3.09
CA HIS A 85 14.64 -2.10 -1.87
C HIS A 85 14.89 -1.20 -0.64
N CYS A 86 13.88 -1.05 0.21
CA CYS A 86 13.95 -0.18 1.38
C CYS A 86 13.78 -0.91 2.73
N GLY A 87 13.86 -2.24 2.77
CA GLY A 87 13.76 -2.99 4.03
C GLY A 87 14.75 -2.47 5.07
N TRP A 88 14.27 -2.16 6.28
CA TRP A 88 15.03 -1.53 7.36
C TRP A 88 15.77 -0.22 7.01
N SER A 89 15.40 0.45 5.92
CA SER A 89 16.09 1.63 5.41
C SER A 89 15.12 2.69 4.92
N LEU A 90 15.63 3.91 4.80
CA LEU A 90 14.90 5.03 4.24
C LEU A 90 15.18 5.10 2.74
N ARG A 91 14.12 5.21 1.96
CA ARG A 91 14.15 5.63 0.57
C ARG A 91 13.34 6.90 0.39
N THR A 92 14.03 7.99 0.04
CA THR A 92 13.37 9.25 -0.29
C THR A 92 13.11 9.29 -1.80
N LEU A 93 11.85 9.52 -2.18
CA LEU A 93 11.45 9.64 -3.58
C LEU A 93 11.40 11.12 -3.95
N THR A 94 12.32 11.55 -4.82
CA THR A 94 12.45 12.95 -5.26
C THR A 94 12.61 13.04 -6.78
N PRO A 95 11.67 13.67 -7.50
CA PRO A 95 10.27 13.92 -7.10
C PRO A 95 9.56 12.61 -6.67
N PRO A 96 8.41 12.63 -5.96
CA PRO A 96 7.54 13.79 -5.68
C PRO A 96 7.75 14.46 -4.32
N GLY A 97 8.70 13.99 -3.50
CA GLY A 97 8.84 14.41 -2.10
C GLY A 97 8.08 13.50 -1.15
N LEU A 98 8.48 12.22 -1.11
CA LEU A 98 7.88 11.20 -0.24
C LEU A 98 8.99 10.43 0.49
N ALA A 99 8.90 10.32 1.81
CA ALA A 99 9.79 9.47 2.59
C ALA A 99 9.14 8.10 2.76
N VAL A 100 9.81 7.04 2.27
CA VAL A 100 9.35 5.66 2.42
C VAL A 100 10.35 4.89 3.27
N VAL A 101 9.87 4.26 4.34
CA VAL A 101 10.70 3.43 5.22
C VAL A 101 10.20 2.00 5.18
N GLY A 102 11.10 1.07 4.85
CA GLY A 102 10.75 -0.34 4.82
C GLY A 102 10.75 -0.98 6.20
N GLY A 103 9.77 -1.84 6.44
CA GLY A 103 9.74 -2.77 7.57
C GLY A 103 10.77 -3.90 7.42
N ARG A 104 10.60 -4.97 8.20
CA ARG A 104 11.47 -6.15 8.12
C ARG A 104 11.25 -6.90 6.79
N PRO A 105 12.30 -7.09 5.98
CA PRO A 105 12.19 -7.85 4.74
C PRO A 105 12.11 -9.35 5.01
N ALA A 106 11.57 -10.11 4.06
CA ALA A 106 11.51 -11.57 4.08
C ALA A 106 10.76 -12.19 5.29
N THR A 107 9.88 -11.41 5.91
CA THR A 107 8.99 -11.82 7.00
C THR A 107 7.80 -12.61 6.48
N ALA A 108 7.37 -13.62 7.22
CA ALA A 108 6.11 -14.35 6.99
C ALA A 108 5.03 -13.98 8.03
N GLY A 109 5.22 -12.87 8.76
CA GLY A 109 4.32 -12.41 9.81
C GLY A 109 4.37 -13.26 11.09
N GLY A 110 3.34 -13.11 11.91
CA GLY A 110 3.13 -13.91 13.13
C GLY A 110 4.02 -13.51 14.30
N GLY A 111 4.37 -12.23 14.43
CA GLY A 111 5.26 -11.72 15.48
C GLY A 111 6.62 -11.31 14.94
N HIS A 112 7.71 -11.79 15.54
CA HIS A 112 9.08 -11.51 15.05
C HIS A 112 9.86 -12.80 14.87
N HIS A 113 10.04 -13.21 13.62
CA HIS A 113 10.73 -14.43 13.24
C HIS A 113 11.58 -14.20 11.99
N LEU A 114 12.87 -14.58 12.05
CA LEU A 114 13.72 -14.62 10.87
C LEU A 114 13.74 -16.03 10.29
N SER A 115 13.55 -16.13 8.98
CA SER A 115 13.81 -17.38 8.26
C SER A 115 15.31 -17.68 8.23
N GLN A 116 15.68 -18.92 7.92
CA GLN A 116 17.08 -19.30 7.72
C GLN A 116 17.73 -18.44 6.61
N ALA A 117 17.01 -18.23 5.51
CA ALA A 117 17.47 -17.39 4.40
C ALA A 117 17.71 -15.94 4.83
N ALA A 118 16.75 -15.34 5.56
CA ALA A 118 16.90 -13.98 6.08
C ALA A 118 18.08 -13.87 7.06
N THR A 119 18.26 -14.88 7.92
CA THR A 119 19.38 -14.94 8.87
C THR A 119 20.72 -15.05 8.15
N ALA A 120 20.81 -15.84 7.08
CA ALA A 120 22.02 -15.98 6.27
C ALA A 120 22.41 -14.68 5.55
N VAL A 121 21.41 -13.89 5.09
CA VAL A 121 21.63 -12.64 4.37
C VAL A 121 21.89 -11.46 5.31
N PHE A 122 21.10 -11.31 6.37
CA PHE A 122 21.11 -10.10 7.19
C PHE A 122 21.80 -10.29 8.55
N GLY A 123 22.20 -11.52 8.88
CA GLY A 123 22.64 -11.90 10.21
C GLY A 123 21.46 -12.03 11.20
N PRO A 124 21.76 -12.36 12.46
CA PRO A 124 20.75 -12.33 13.51
C PRO A 124 20.29 -10.89 13.73
N VAL A 125 18.97 -10.69 13.76
CA VAL A 125 18.31 -9.42 14.09
C VAL A 125 17.16 -9.75 15.03
N ASP A 126 17.24 -9.30 16.27
CA ASP A 126 16.16 -9.49 17.23
C ASP A 126 15.03 -8.47 17.03
N LEU A 127 13.95 -8.63 17.81
CA LEU A 127 12.76 -7.79 17.74
C LEU A 127 13.09 -6.31 17.91
N GLU A 128 13.92 -6.00 18.91
CA GLU A 128 14.25 -4.65 19.32
C GLU A 128 15.18 -3.99 18.31
N ASP A 129 16.18 -4.72 17.81
CA ASP A 129 17.07 -4.27 16.73
C ASP A 129 16.29 -3.99 15.45
N SER A 130 15.34 -4.85 15.10
CA SER A 130 14.47 -4.64 13.94
C SER A 130 13.65 -3.36 14.10
N ALA A 131 12.97 -3.19 15.23
CA ALA A 131 12.18 -2.00 15.52
C ALA A 131 13.03 -0.71 15.52
N ARG A 132 14.22 -0.75 16.12
CA ARG A 132 15.17 0.37 16.12
C ARG A 132 15.66 0.75 14.73
N ARG A 133 15.89 -0.23 13.84
CA ARG A 133 16.29 0.05 12.44
C ARG A 133 15.19 0.82 11.71
N ILE A 134 13.93 0.38 11.83
CA ILE A 134 12.76 1.04 11.23
C ILE A 134 12.60 2.46 11.83
N GLU A 135 12.65 2.58 13.15
CA GLU A 135 12.56 3.86 13.85
C GLU A 135 13.66 4.84 13.40
N ARG A 136 14.91 4.41 13.41
CA ARG A 136 16.05 5.24 13.00
C ARG A 136 15.92 5.71 11.55
N ALA A 137 15.50 4.84 10.65
CA ALA A 137 15.26 5.20 9.25
C ALA A 137 14.15 6.27 9.12
N ALA A 138 13.06 6.13 9.87
CA ALA A 138 11.96 7.09 9.88
C ALA A 138 12.34 8.45 10.50
N LEU A 139 13.20 8.46 11.52
CA LEU A 139 13.69 9.69 12.14
C LEU A 139 14.81 10.37 11.35
N ALA A 140 15.52 9.63 10.48
CA ALA A 140 16.48 10.19 9.55
C ALA A 140 15.84 10.89 8.34
N ALA A 141 14.57 10.57 8.05
CA ALA A 141 13.83 11.22 6.96
C ALA A 141 13.57 12.70 7.26
N ASP A 142 13.63 13.54 6.22
CA ASP A 142 13.27 14.95 6.33
C ASP A 142 11.87 15.09 7.00
N PRO A 143 11.76 15.83 8.12
CA PRO A 143 10.50 16.00 8.84
C PRO A 143 9.43 16.74 8.03
N ALA A 144 9.80 17.48 6.98
CA ALA A 144 8.86 18.16 6.10
C ALA A 144 8.19 17.23 5.08
N LEU A 145 8.75 16.03 4.84
CA LEU A 145 8.18 15.06 3.92
C LEU A 145 7.12 14.18 4.60
N PRO A 146 6.02 13.84 3.91
CA PRO A 146 5.12 12.79 4.39
C PRO A 146 5.88 11.46 4.50
N LEU A 147 5.64 10.73 5.60
CA LEU A 147 6.28 9.46 5.90
C LEU A 147 5.32 8.28 5.66
N VAL A 148 5.74 7.33 4.84
CA VAL A 148 5.04 6.06 4.60
C VAL A 148 5.89 4.92 5.15
N LEU A 149 5.26 4.02 5.93
CA LEU A 149 5.88 2.73 6.23
C LEU A 149 5.45 1.71 5.18
N LEU A 150 6.41 0.97 4.62
CA LEU A 150 6.20 -0.05 3.61
C LEU A 150 6.68 -1.40 4.13
N ALA A 151 5.80 -2.38 4.28
CA ALA A 151 6.16 -3.69 4.80
C ALA A 151 5.56 -4.81 3.94
N HIS A 152 6.09 -6.03 4.04
CA HIS A 152 5.38 -7.15 3.42
C HIS A 152 4.23 -7.61 4.32
N CYS A 153 4.47 -7.79 5.62
CA CYS A 153 3.40 -8.03 6.60
C CYS A 153 3.03 -6.73 7.33
N GLY A 154 1.75 -6.54 7.62
CA GLY A 154 1.26 -5.41 8.42
C GLY A 154 1.65 -5.54 9.89
N PRO A 155 1.47 -4.50 10.72
CA PRO A 155 1.80 -4.55 12.14
C PRO A 155 0.82 -5.42 12.92
N THR A 156 1.30 -6.08 13.99
CA THR A 156 0.42 -6.72 14.98
C THR A 156 -0.58 -5.71 15.57
N GLY A 157 -1.78 -6.19 15.92
CA GLY A 157 -2.92 -5.40 16.41
C GLY A 157 -4.05 -5.24 15.38
N LEU A 158 -3.89 -5.82 14.18
CA LEU A 158 -4.83 -5.72 13.05
C LEU A 158 -5.37 -7.08 12.59
N GLY A 159 -5.31 -8.12 13.43
CA GLY A 159 -5.66 -9.50 13.03
C GLY A 159 -6.51 -10.27 14.05
N SER A 160 -7.49 -9.62 14.70
CA SER A 160 -8.35 -10.29 15.69
C SER A 160 -9.18 -11.42 15.06
N GLU A 161 -9.72 -11.18 13.86
CA GLU A 161 -10.54 -12.11 13.07
C GLU A 161 -9.85 -12.50 11.76
N ALA A 162 -10.28 -13.61 11.14
CA ALA A 162 -9.69 -14.09 9.87
C ALA A 162 -9.80 -13.06 8.73
N ARG A 163 -10.86 -12.24 8.74
CA ARG A 163 -11.11 -11.20 7.73
C ARG A 163 -10.37 -9.89 7.99
N ASP A 164 -9.73 -9.73 9.13
CA ASP A 164 -9.03 -8.48 9.46
C ASP A 164 -7.74 -8.35 8.62
N PRO A 165 -7.17 -7.14 8.43
CA PRO A 165 -6.06 -6.95 7.50
C PRO A 165 -4.84 -7.85 7.74
N CYS A 166 -4.56 -8.19 9.01
CA CYS A 166 -3.46 -9.09 9.42
C CYS A 166 -3.96 -10.41 10.01
N GLY A 167 -5.23 -10.79 9.77
CA GLY A 167 -5.85 -11.98 10.34
C GLY A 167 -5.49 -13.27 9.60
N ARG A 168 -4.95 -14.26 10.31
CA ARG A 168 -4.67 -15.58 9.70
C ARG A 168 -5.96 -16.34 9.37
N ASP A 169 -6.08 -16.83 8.14
CA ASP A 169 -7.27 -17.52 7.62
C ASP A 169 -7.03 -18.99 7.18
N TRP A 170 -5.77 -19.46 7.15
CA TRP A 170 -5.45 -20.84 6.76
C TRP A 170 -5.48 -21.86 7.91
N LYS A 171 -5.79 -21.44 9.14
CA LYS A 171 -6.00 -22.34 10.30
C LYS A 171 -7.39 -22.13 10.89
N ARG A 172 -7.88 -23.13 11.63
CA ARG A 172 -9.24 -23.12 12.20
C ARG A 172 -9.50 -21.97 13.18
N GLN A 173 -8.49 -21.57 13.96
CA GLN A 173 -8.60 -20.43 14.85
C GLN A 173 -7.90 -19.22 14.22
N PRO A 174 -8.64 -18.10 14.03
CA PRO A 174 -8.02 -16.85 13.61
C PRO A 174 -7.00 -16.43 14.66
N CYS A 175 -5.96 -15.75 14.21
CA CYS A 175 -5.01 -15.10 15.09
C CYS A 175 -4.35 -13.95 14.36
N ASP A 176 -3.86 -13.01 15.15
CA ASP A 176 -3.06 -11.93 14.61
C ASP A 176 -1.77 -12.49 14.01
N TRP A 177 -1.50 -12.11 12.77
CA TRP A 177 -0.35 -12.52 12.01
C TRP A 177 0.52 -11.35 11.56
N GLY A 178 0.33 -10.18 12.17
CA GLY A 178 1.17 -9.02 11.90
C GLY A 178 2.57 -9.15 12.51
N ASP A 179 3.44 -8.24 12.08
CA ASP A 179 4.80 -8.08 12.57
C ASP A 179 4.85 -7.26 13.86
N HIS A 180 5.48 -7.81 14.90
CA HIS A 180 5.58 -7.16 16.22
C HIS A 180 6.61 -6.02 16.21
N ASP A 181 7.73 -6.21 15.51
CA ASP A 181 8.76 -5.18 15.33
C ASP A 181 8.22 -3.95 14.60
N LEU A 182 7.35 -4.14 13.61
CA LEU A 182 6.69 -3.04 12.90
C LEU A 182 5.71 -2.28 13.81
N ALA A 183 4.92 -2.99 14.62
CA ALA A 183 4.01 -2.37 15.58
C ALA A 183 4.78 -1.52 16.61
N LEU A 184 5.86 -2.08 17.16
CA LEU A 184 6.74 -1.40 18.12
C LEU A 184 7.41 -0.16 17.50
N ALA A 185 7.95 -0.27 16.28
CA ALA A 185 8.53 0.86 15.58
C ALA A 185 7.49 1.95 15.30
N LEU A 186 6.31 1.57 14.83
CA LEU A 186 5.22 2.51 14.54
C LEU A 186 4.81 3.30 15.79
N GLU A 187 4.69 2.66 16.95
CA GLU A 187 4.41 3.34 18.21
C GLU A 187 5.46 4.42 18.53
N ARG A 188 6.74 4.06 18.46
CA ARG A 188 7.88 4.95 18.75
C ARG A 188 7.96 6.11 17.77
N ILE A 189 7.84 5.84 16.48
CA ILE A 189 7.89 6.87 15.43
C ILE A 189 6.76 7.89 15.64
N ARG A 190 5.55 7.42 15.93
CA ARG A 190 4.38 8.29 16.12
C ARG A 190 4.47 9.18 17.36
N ALA A 191 5.37 8.89 18.30
CA ALA A 191 5.67 9.80 19.40
C ALA A 191 6.52 11.01 18.97
N ARG A 192 7.11 10.97 17.76
CA ARG A 192 8.06 11.96 17.26
C ARG A 192 7.58 12.67 15.99
N ARG A 193 6.84 11.99 15.12
CA ARG A 193 6.28 12.56 13.89
C ARG A 193 5.01 11.82 13.43
N PRO A 194 4.16 12.43 12.60
CA PRO A 194 3.02 11.75 12.00
C PRO A 194 3.46 10.60 11.08
N VAL A 195 2.67 9.52 11.07
CA VAL A 195 2.75 8.42 10.11
C VAL A 195 1.38 8.31 9.44
N PRO A 196 1.13 9.01 8.32
CA PRO A 196 -0.18 9.02 7.67
C PRO A 196 -0.58 7.68 7.07
N LEU A 197 0.39 6.85 6.65
CA LEU A 197 0.11 5.63 5.89
C LEU A 197 1.11 4.51 6.24
N VAL A 198 0.56 3.32 6.44
CA VAL A 198 1.28 2.04 6.48
C VAL A 198 0.71 1.17 5.37
N VAL A 199 1.56 0.75 4.43
CA VAL A 199 1.20 -0.12 3.30
C VAL A 199 1.85 -1.47 3.49
N PHE A 200 1.07 -2.54 3.33
CA PHE A 200 1.55 -3.91 3.44
C PHE A 200 0.78 -4.88 2.53
N GLY A 201 1.22 -6.13 2.49
CA GLY A 201 0.64 -7.22 1.71
C GLY A 201 0.48 -8.50 2.54
N HIS A 202 0.95 -9.63 2.00
CA HIS A 202 0.98 -10.99 2.59
C HIS A 202 -0.38 -11.65 2.76
N MET A 203 -1.30 -10.97 3.44
CA MET A 203 -2.64 -11.47 3.71
C MET A 203 -3.55 -11.20 2.52
N HIS A 204 -3.66 -12.17 1.61
CA HIS A 204 -4.40 -12.02 0.36
C HIS A 204 -5.85 -11.55 0.61
N HIS A 205 -6.38 -10.74 -0.33
CA HIS A 205 -7.73 -10.17 -0.27
C HIS A 205 -8.81 -11.27 -0.15
N THR A 206 -8.81 -12.22 -1.07
CA THR A 206 -9.73 -13.35 -1.00
C THR A 206 -9.28 -14.33 0.08
N LEU A 207 -10.18 -14.60 1.03
CA LEU A 207 -9.92 -15.52 2.13
C LEU A 207 -9.85 -16.96 1.62
N ARG A 208 -8.94 -17.74 2.22
CA ARG A 208 -8.82 -19.17 1.96
C ARG A 208 -10.15 -19.87 2.21
N ARG A 209 -10.40 -20.94 1.44
CA ARG A 209 -11.59 -21.81 1.57
C ARG A 209 -12.92 -21.07 1.31
N GLN A 210 -12.92 -20.07 0.43
CA GLN A 210 -14.12 -19.34 0.00
C GLN A 210 -14.87 -18.69 1.19
N GLN A 211 -14.12 -18.17 2.16
CA GLN A 211 -14.68 -17.56 3.37
C GLN A 211 -15.04 -16.08 3.19
N GLY A 212 -15.01 -15.57 1.96
CA GLY A 212 -15.29 -14.18 1.63
C GLY A 212 -14.03 -13.34 1.42
N GLU A 213 -14.17 -12.04 1.62
CA GLU A 213 -13.12 -11.05 1.36
C GLU A 213 -12.60 -10.42 2.66
N ARG A 214 -11.32 -10.06 2.62
CA ARG A 214 -10.61 -9.40 3.71
C ARG A 214 -10.94 -7.92 3.74
N ILE A 215 -10.98 -7.35 4.94
CA ILE A 215 -10.93 -5.90 5.13
C ILE A 215 -9.53 -5.43 4.74
N THR A 216 -9.44 -4.63 3.70
CA THR A 216 -8.14 -4.20 3.14
C THR A 216 -7.72 -2.81 3.57
N PHE A 217 -8.61 -2.03 4.20
CA PHE A 217 -8.32 -0.69 4.69
C PHE A 217 -8.83 -0.49 6.11
N LEU A 218 -8.00 0.10 6.97
CA LEU A 218 -8.39 0.61 8.28
C LEU A 218 -7.77 1.98 8.54
N ARG A 219 -8.42 2.78 9.37
CA ARG A 219 -7.84 4.03 9.90
C ARG A 219 -7.97 4.06 11.40
N ASP A 220 -6.87 4.28 12.11
CA ASP A 220 -6.90 4.36 13.57
C ASP A 220 -7.25 5.76 14.10
N ARG A 221 -7.43 5.84 15.42
CA ARG A 221 -7.81 7.08 16.13
C ARG A 221 -6.76 8.18 16.09
N ARG A 222 -5.48 7.87 15.83
CA ARG A 222 -4.43 8.90 15.65
C ARG A 222 -4.20 9.21 14.17
N GLY A 223 -5.12 8.77 13.30
CA GLY A 223 -5.22 9.16 11.90
C GLY A 223 -4.39 8.34 10.92
N THR A 224 -3.64 7.33 11.39
CA THR A 224 -2.82 6.47 10.52
C THR A 224 -3.74 5.54 9.72
N ALA A 225 -3.57 5.56 8.39
CA ALA A 225 -4.22 4.63 7.48
C ALA A 225 -3.36 3.37 7.31
N TYR A 226 -4.02 2.22 7.26
CA TYR A 226 -3.43 0.90 7.04
C TYR A 226 -4.06 0.34 5.78
N LEU A 227 -3.25 0.06 4.76
CA LEU A 227 -3.71 -0.49 3.49
C LEU A 227 -3.00 -1.81 3.22
N ASN A 228 -3.79 -2.89 3.13
CA ASN A 228 -3.37 -4.17 2.63
C ASN A 228 -3.58 -4.23 1.10
N ALA A 229 -2.49 -4.34 0.35
CA ALA A 229 -2.45 -4.35 -1.11
C ALA A 229 -2.23 -5.74 -1.74
N ALA A 230 -2.42 -6.82 -0.97
CA ALA A 230 -2.25 -8.21 -1.42
C ALA A 230 -3.39 -8.72 -2.32
N CYS A 231 -3.60 -8.11 -3.48
CA CYS A 231 -4.58 -8.58 -4.46
C CYS A 231 -3.99 -9.74 -5.26
N VAL A 232 -4.53 -10.95 -5.08
CA VAL A 232 -4.04 -12.15 -5.77
C VAL A 232 -5.23 -12.97 -6.28
N PRO A 233 -5.39 -13.16 -7.59
CA PRO A 233 -4.54 -12.62 -8.67
C PRO A 233 -4.75 -11.11 -8.89
N ARG A 234 -3.68 -10.40 -9.30
CA ARG A 234 -3.71 -8.99 -9.72
C ARG A 234 -3.77 -8.78 -11.24
N HIS A 235 -3.46 -9.83 -12.01
CA HIS A 235 -3.80 -9.91 -13.43
C HIS A 235 -5.09 -10.70 -13.57
N GLY A 236 -6.08 -10.13 -14.25
CA GLY A 236 -7.38 -10.78 -14.47
C GLY A 236 -7.94 -10.48 -15.84
N GLU A 237 -9.16 -10.94 -16.08
CA GLU A 237 -9.96 -10.61 -17.25
C GLU A 237 -11.37 -10.22 -16.77
N ASP A 238 -12.02 -9.29 -17.49
CA ASP A 238 -13.42 -8.98 -17.24
C ASP A 238 -14.38 -9.98 -17.92
N GLU A 239 -15.68 -9.77 -17.75
CA GLU A 239 -16.72 -10.64 -18.34
C GLU A 239 -16.67 -10.72 -19.89
N HIS A 240 -15.99 -9.79 -20.54
CA HIS A 240 -15.81 -9.73 -21.99
C HIS A 240 -14.43 -10.25 -22.44
N GLY A 241 -13.64 -10.83 -21.53
CA GLY A 241 -12.29 -11.32 -21.79
C GLY A 241 -11.25 -10.20 -21.95
N ARG A 242 -11.55 -8.96 -21.53
CA ARG A 242 -10.59 -7.86 -21.58
C ARG A 242 -9.58 -7.99 -20.44
N PRO A 243 -8.27 -7.97 -20.71
CA PRO A 243 -7.24 -8.07 -19.69
C PRO A 243 -7.24 -6.88 -18.74
N LEU A 244 -7.10 -7.17 -17.44
CA LEU A 244 -7.10 -6.19 -16.35
C LEU A 244 -5.79 -6.22 -15.55
N ARG A 245 -5.40 -5.05 -15.03
CA ARG A 245 -4.28 -4.86 -14.10
C ARG A 245 -4.76 -4.15 -12.84
N HIS A 246 -4.56 -4.80 -11.69
CA HIS A 246 -4.88 -4.22 -10.39
C HIS A 246 -3.74 -3.34 -9.87
N PHE A 247 -4.13 -2.20 -9.31
CA PHE A 247 -3.33 -1.40 -8.40
C PHE A 247 -4.20 -0.93 -7.23
N SER A 248 -3.69 -1.03 -6.00
CA SER A 248 -4.24 -0.23 -4.90
C SER A 248 -3.79 1.22 -5.08
N TRP A 249 -4.62 2.17 -4.67
CA TRP A 249 -4.41 3.58 -4.96
C TRP A 249 -4.67 4.45 -3.74
N ILE A 250 -3.74 5.35 -3.46
CA ILE A 250 -3.83 6.32 -2.37
C ILE A 250 -3.73 7.74 -2.93
N HIS A 251 -4.63 8.60 -2.48
CA HIS A 251 -4.46 10.05 -2.55
C HIS A 251 -3.94 10.49 -1.18
N LEU A 252 -2.68 10.93 -1.12
CA LEU A 252 -2.02 11.36 0.11
C LEU A 252 -1.89 12.89 0.10
N GLY A 253 -2.72 13.54 0.90
CA GLY A 253 -2.70 14.99 1.11
C GLY A 253 -1.76 15.40 2.24
N GLN A 254 -1.80 16.70 2.58
CA GLN A 254 -0.98 17.28 3.65
C GLN A 254 -1.33 16.73 5.05
N GLU A 255 -2.61 16.43 5.30
CA GLU A 255 -3.10 15.93 6.59
C GLU A 255 -3.21 14.41 6.67
N GLY A 256 -2.73 13.71 5.63
CA GLY A 256 -2.74 12.25 5.53
C GLY A 256 -3.57 11.77 4.34
N VAL A 257 -4.03 10.52 4.42
CA VAL A 257 -4.80 9.90 3.32
C VAL A 257 -6.13 10.63 3.14
N GLU A 258 -6.43 11.01 1.91
CA GLU A 258 -7.68 11.65 1.47
C GLU A 258 -8.60 10.67 0.74
N ARG A 259 -8.04 9.68 0.03
CA ARG A 259 -8.78 8.60 -0.65
C ARG A 259 -7.95 7.33 -0.68
N ALA A 260 -8.62 6.19 -0.50
CA ALA A 260 -8.06 4.86 -0.70
C ALA A 260 -9.02 4.02 -1.55
N SER A 261 -8.49 3.33 -2.55
CA SER A 261 -9.29 2.50 -3.45
C SER A 261 -8.48 1.33 -4.02
N HIS A 262 -9.14 0.24 -4.40
CA HIS A 262 -8.59 -0.72 -5.35
C HIS A 262 -9.06 -0.37 -6.76
N ARG A 263 -8.16 -0.45 -7.73
CA ARG A 263 -8.42 -0.03 -9.11
C ARG A 263 -7.99 -1.09 -10.09
N TRP A 264 -8.84 -1.34 -11.07
CA TRP A 264 -8.57 -2.24 -12.18
C TRP A 264 -8.55 -1.44 -13.47
N TYR A 265 -7.41 -1.48 -14.13
CA TYR A 265 -7.17 -0.80 -15.38
C TYR A 265 -7.17 -1.79 -16.54
N GLY A 266 -7.70 -1.38 -17.67
CA GLY A 266 -7.40 -2.06 -18.93
C GLY A 266 -5.98 -1.73 -19.41
N LEU A 267 -5.52 -2.39 -20.47
CA LEU A 267 -4.13 -2.27 -20.92
C LEU A 267 -3.79 -0.93 -21.57
N GLY A 268 -4.79 -0.09 -21.89
CA GLY A 268 -4.59 1.29 -22.35
C GLY A 268 -4.67 2.33 -21.22
N GLY A 269 -4.57 1.88 -19.96
CA GLY A 269 -4.62 2.75 -18.78
C GLY A 269 -6.02 3.26 -18.42
N GLU A 270 -7.07 2.78 -19.09
CA GLU A 270 -8.44 3.14 -18.76
C GLU A 270 -8.86 2.52 -17.42
N LEU A 271 -9.39 3.34 -16.50
CA LEU A 271 -9.94 2.85 -15.24
C LEU A 271 -11.30 2.18 -15.50
N LEU A 272 -11.36 0.85 -15.43
CA LEU A 272 -12.55 0.06 -15.70
C LEU A 272 -13.38 -0.21 -14.45
N TYR A 273 -12.70 -0.47 -13.33
CA TYR A 273 -13.36 -0.72 -12.04
C TYR A 273 -12.62 -0.01 -10.91
N GLU A 274 -13.37 0.61 -10.01
CA GLU A 274 -12.87 1.19 -8.77
C GLU A 274 -13.71 0.69 -7.60
N GLU A 275 -13.04 0.07 -6.63
CA GLU A 275 -13.60 -0.19 -5.31
C GLU A 275 -13.12 0.90 -4.37
N LEU A 276 -14.02 1.79 -3.96
CA LEU A 276 -13.72 2.83 -2.99
C LEU A 276 -13.70 2.23 -1.58
N LEU A 277 -12.52 2.22 -0.95
CA LEU A 277 -12.33 1.72 0.41
C LEU A 277 -12.62 2.82 1.44
N TRP A 278 -12.18 4.03 1.14
CA TRP A 278 -12.34 5.18 2.03
C TRP A 278 -12.16 6.51 1.30
N CYS A 279 -12.91 7.53 1.71
CA CYS A 279 -12.74 8.90 1.28
C CYS A 279 -12.91 9.85 2.47
N ALA A 280 -12.06 10.87 2.56
CA ALA A 280 -12.23 11.95 3.53
C ALA A 280 -13.55 12.68 3.25
N ALA A 281 -14.23 13.10 4.32
CA ALA A 281 -15.38 13.99 4.17
C ALA A 281 -14.92 15.32 3.54
N PRO A 282 -15.72 15.94 2.66
CA PRO A 282 -15.39 17.25 2.12
C PRO A 282 -15.19 18.23 3.27
N ARG A 283 -14.08 18.97 3.24
CA ARG A 283 -13.81 20.02 4.23
C ARG A 283 -14.97 21.01 4.22
N GLN A 284 -15.68 21.11 5.34
CA GLN A 284 -16.58 22.24 5.54
C GLN A 284 -15.72 23.50 5.61
N VAL A 285 -15.80 24.34 4.58
CA VAL A 285 -15.22 25.69 4.65
C VAL A 285 -16.01 26.44 5.73
N PRO A 286 -15.38 26.92 6.81
CA PRO A 286 -16.08 27.71 7.80
C PRO A 286 -16.71 28.94 7.11
N PRO A 287 -17.94 29.35 7.48
CA PRO A 287 -18.68 30.41 6.79
C PRO A 287 -18.03 31.80 6.81
N SER A 288 -16.83 31.98 7.39
CA SER A 288 -16.15 33.27 7.53
C SER A 288 -15.36 33.73 6.30
N LEU A 289 -15.56 33.12 5.13
CA LEU A 289 -15.02 33.60 3.84
C LEU A 289 -16.11 33.75 2.76
N ARG A 290 -17.36 34.03 3.15
CA ARG A 290 -18.26 34.76 2.25
C ARG A 290 -17.87 36.23 2.31
N ALA A 291 -16.97 36.65 1.43
CA ALA A 291 -16.85 38.05 1.08
C ALA A 291 -18.26 38.56 0.74
N GLU A 292 -18.64 39.65 1.39
CA GLU A 292 -19.91 40.35 1.21
C GLU A 292 -20.13 40.63 -0.28
N VAL A 293 -20.93 39.80 -0.93
CA VAL A 293 -21.56 40.18 -2.19
C VAL A 293 -22.71 41.08 -1.79
N LEU A 294 -22.51 42.38 -1.98
CA LEU A 294 -23.53 43.41 -1.84
C LEU A 294 -24.78 42.99 -2.61
N ASP A 295 -25.88 42.96 -1.87
CA ASP A 295 -27.22 42.63 -2.31
C ASP A 295 -27.68 43.65 -3.38
N PHE A 296 -27.95 43.14 -4.59
CA PHE A 296 -28.75 43.84 -5.59
C PHE A 296 -29.81 42.88 -6.10
N SER A 297 -30.92 42.78 -5.36
CA SER A 297 -32.17 42.27 -5.90
C SER A 297 -32.80 43.31 -6.84
N PRO A 298 -33.34 42.86 -7.99
CA PRO A 298 -34.79 43.00 -8.12
C PRO A 298 -35.49 41.77 -8.72
N GLN A 299 -36.60 41.44 -8.07
CA GLN A 299 -37.85 40.83 -8.55
C GLN A 299 -37.93 40.31 -9.99
N SER A 300 -38.30 39.04 -10.17
CA SER A 300 -39.69 38.64 -10.49
C SER A 300 -39.81 37.18 -10.94
N SER A 301 -40.96 36.61 -10.58
CA SER A 301 -41.61 35.35 -10.95
C SER A 301 -41.25 34.68 -12.29
N SER A 302 -41.07 33.35 -12.28
CA SER A 302 -41.96 32.40 -12.98
C SER A 302 -41.60 30.94 -12.70
N SER A 303 -42.63 30.14 -12.47
CA SER A 303 -42.72 28.69 -12.23
C SER A 303 -42.33 27.79 -13.41
N ILE A 304 -41.58 26.70 -13.18
CA ILE A 304 -41.47 25.53 -14.08
C ILE A 304 -41.26 24.22 -13.25
N PRO A 305 -41.84 23.06 -13.63
CA PRO A 305 -42.19 21.95 -12.73
C PRO A 305 -41.15 20.80 -12.65
N SER A 306 -41.38 19.90 -11.67
CA SER A 306 -40.60 18.72 -11.32
C SER A 306 -40.56 17.63 -12.42
N PRO A 307 -39.44 16.90 -12.59
CA PRO A 307 -39.36 15.73 -13.47
C PRO A 307 -39.88 14.43 -12.79
N PRO A 308 -40.38 13.46 -13.59
CA PRO A 308 -41.03 12.25 -13.11
C PRO A 308 -40.05 11.16 -12.65
N VAL A 309 -40.54 10.35 -11.72
CA VAL A 309 -39.96 9.11 -11.19
C VAL A 309 -40.01 8.02 -12.27
N LEU A 310 -38.89 7.33 -12.51
CA LEU A 310 -38.85 6.11 -13.32
C LEU A 310 -38.63 4.90 -12.41
N GLU A 311 -39.59 3.98 -12.48
CA GLU A 311 -39.63 2.69 -11.81
C GLU A 311 -38.60 1.72 -12.37
N ARG A 312 -38.16 0.83 -11.49
CA ARG A 312 -37.21 -0.26 -11.76
C ARG A 312 -37.94 -1.41 -12.46
N CYS A 313 -37.34 -1.91 -13.53
CA CYS A 313 -37.42 -3.32 -13.92
C CYS A 313 -36.07 -3.97 -13.62
#